data_AF-A0A7S3AX90-F1
#
_entry.id   AF-A0A7S3AX90-F1
#
_cell.length_a   1.000
_cell.length_b   1.000
_cell.length_c   1.000
_cell.angle_alpha   90.00
_cell.angle_beta   90.00
_cell.angle_gamma   90.00
#
_symmetry.space_group_name_H-M   'P 1'
#
loop_
_entity.id
_entity.type
_entity.pdbx_description
1 polymer ?
#
loop_
_entity_poly.entity_id
_entity_poly.type
_entity_poly.pdbx_seq_one_letter_code
_entity_poly.pdbx_strand_id
1 'polypeptide(L)'
;QMFGSGRIQDFLRPAVHAHEEPISFNRPYKGGYEVARVARRLRQAALDGGLDASGRASLNSVQVEFNRKVLLGPAAAAKICEPGGGWPAVDEAHVRWLASRLTRGMEIFRAG
;
A
#
# COMPACT_ATOMS: atom_id res chain seq x y z
N GLN A 1 22.11 -3.21 -5.78
CA GLN A 1 21.63 -4.59 -5.97
C GLN A 1 20.42 -4.56 -6.89
N MET A 2 20.45 -5.34 -7.96
CA MET A 2 19.41 -5.43 -8.99
C MET A 2 18.16 -6.09 -8.43
N PHE A 3 17.00 -5.45 -8.55
CA PHE A 3 15.71 -6.04 -8.16
C PHE A 3 15.00 -6.58 -9.40
N GLY A 4 14.91 -7.91 -9.49
CA GLY A 4 14.31 -8.63 -10.61
C GLY A 4 12.80 -8.41 -10.75
N SER A 5 12.25 -8.85 -11.88
CA SER A 5 10.83 -8.81 -12.23
C SER A 5 9.98 -9.67 -11.27
N GLY A 6 9.65 -9.14 -10.09
CA GLY A 6 8.85 -9.84 -9.10
C GLY A 6 7.44 -10.11 -9.63
N ARG A 7 7.04 -11.39 -9.67
CA ARG A 7 5.66 -11.82 -9.92
C ARG A 7 4.85 -11.64 -8.65
N ILE A 8 3.52 -11.49 -8.76
CA ILE A 8 2.64 -11.34 -7.59
C ILE A 8 2.82 -12.47 -6.55
N GLN A 9 3.23 -13.66 -7.02
CA GLN A 9 3.54 -14.83 -6.22
C GLN A 9 4.75 -14.65 -5.29
N ASP A 10 5.72 -13.81 -5.67
CA ASP A 10 6.92 -13.55 -4.87
C ASP A 10 6.58 -12.78 -3.58
N PHE A 11 5.44 -12.08 -3.59
CA PHE A 11 4.89 -11.38 -2.44
C PHE A 11 3.92 -12.25 -1.62
N LEU A 12 3.78 -13.54 -1.95
CA LEU A 12 2.95 -14.53 -1.25
C LEU A 12 3.74 -15.42 -0.26
N ARG A 13 4.88 -14.97 0.29
CA ARG A 13 5.69 -15.65 1.34
C ARG A 13 5.16 -15.59 2.79
N PRO A 14 5.36 -16.58 3.66
CA PRO A 14 4.82 -16.63 5.04
C PRO A 14 4.91 -15.32 5.86
N ALA A 15 3.89 -15.03 6.69
CA ALA A 15 3.74 -13.77 7.45
C ALA A 15 4.89 -13.43 8.41
N VAL A 16 5.67 -14.42 8.82
CA VAL A 16 6.86 -14.25 9.64
C VAL A 16 7.92 -13.33 9.02
N HIS A 17 7.94 -13.17 7.69
CA HIS A 17 8.91 -12.29 6.99
C HIS A 17 8.30 -10.97 6.50
N ALA A 18 7.05 -10.65 6.81
CA ALA A 18 6.36 -9.48 6.27
C ALA A 18 7.01 -8.14 6.64
N HIS A 19 7.84 -8.12 7.69
CA HIS A 19 8.58 -6.95 8.16
C HIS A 19 9.97 -6.79 7.52
N GLU A 20 10.45 -7.81 6.81
CA GLU A 20 11.79 -7.83 6.18
C GLU A 20 11.75 -7.26 4.75
N GLU A 21 10.57 -7.20 4.14
CA GLU A 21 10.37 -6.64 2.80
C GLU A 21 9.75 -5.23 2.87
N PRO A 22 10.18 -4.27 2.02
CA PRO A 22 9.63 -2.91 2.03
C PRO A 22 8.13 -2.83 1.66
N ILE A 23 7.61 -3.85 0.96
CA ILE A 23 6.21 -3.99 0.55
C ILE A 23 5.87 -5.47 0.63
N SER A 24 4.75 -5.81 1.26
CA SER A 24 4.19 -7.16 1.24
C SER A 24 2.68 -7.11 0.99
N PHE A 25 2.15 -8.12 0.30
CA PHE A 25 0.72 -8.19 -0.03
C PHE A 25 -0.02 -9.10 0.96
N ASN A 26 -1.19 -8.66 1.43
CA ASN A 26 -2.05 -9.41 2.34
C ASN A 26 -1.36 -9.86 3.64
N ARG A 27 -0.32 -9.13 4.06
CA ARG A 27 0.49 -9.43 5.24
C ARG A 27 0.94 -8.18 5.98
N PRO A 28 1.00 -8.23 7.32
CA PRO A 28 0.45 -9.28 8.18
C PRO A 28 -1.10 -9.34 8.11
N TYR A 29 -1.75 -8.37 7.46
CA TYR A 29 -3.19 -8.27 7.34
C TYR A 29 -3.66 -8.58 5.92
N LYS A 30 -4.66 -9.47 5.78
CA LYS A 30 -5.24 -9.86 4.48
C LYS A 30 -6.14 -8.80 3.83
N GLY A 31 -6.30 -7.64 4.46
CA GLY A 31 -7.35 -6.68 4.15
C GLY A 31 -8.61 -6.92 4.99
N GLY A 32 -9.32 -5.84 5.31
CA GLY A 32 -10.50 -5.84 6.17
C GLY A 32 -11.84 -5.91 5.43
N TYR A 33 -12.91 -6.10 6.21
CA TYR A 33 -14.31 -5.98 5.76
C TYR A 33 -14.57 -4.70 4.94
N GLU A 34 -13.87 -3.61 5.29
CA GLU A 34 -14.02 -2.31 4.66
C GLU A 34 -13.60 -2.31 3.19
N VAL A 35 -12.54 -3.03 2.83
CA VAL A 35 -12.07 -3.16 1.44
C VAL A 35 -13.10 -3.87 0.60
N ALA A 36 -13.61 -5.01 1.07
CA ALA A 36 -14.67 -5.74 0.39
C ALA A 36 -15.95 -4.90 0.24
N ARG A 37 -16.31 -4.14 1.28
CA ARG A 37 -17.48 -3.24 1.25
C ARG A 37 -17.30 -2.12 0.23
N VAL A 38 -16.12 -1.52 0.15
CA VAL A 38 -15.79 -0.46 -0.82
C VAL A 38 -15.75 -1.03 -2.24
N ALA A 39 -15.11 -2.18 -2.46
CA ALA A 39 -15.11 -2.87 -3.75
C ALA A 39 -16.53 -3.08 -4.28
N ARG A 40 -17.44 -3.56 -3.43
CA ARG A 40 -18.85 -3.78 -3.79
C ARG A 40 -19.55 -2.48 -4.19
N ARG A 41 -19.31 -1.38 -3.46
CA ARG A 41 -19.88 -0.06 -3.78
C ARG A 41 -19.34 0.48 -5.10
N LEU A 42 -18.03 0.37 -5.33
CA LEU A 42 -17.40 0.79 -6.58
C LEU A 42 -17.97 0.00 -7.76
N ARG A 43 -18.14 -1.32 -7.61
CA ARG A 43 -18.77 -2.17 -8.62
C ARG A 43 -20.21 -1.74 -8.92
N GLN A 44 -21.01 -1.44 -7.90
CA GLN A 44 -22.38 -0.98 -8.10
C GLN A 44 -22.42 0.37 -8.83
N ALA A 45 -21.61 1.34 -8.40
CA ALA A 45 -21.53 2.64 -9.04
C ALA A 45 -21.07 2.56 -10.50
N ALA A 46 -20.17 1.63 -10.83
CA ALA A 46 -19.77 1.37 -12.21
C ALA A 46 -20.95 0.87 -13.07
N LEU A 47 -21.74 -0.08 -12.54
CA LEU A 47 -22.92 -0.60 -13.21
C LEU A 47 -23.98 0.48 -13.41
N ASP A 48 -24.26 1.27 -12.37
CA ASP A 48 -25.26 2.35 -12.42
C ASP A 48 -24.85 3.46 -13.40
N GLY A 49 -23.55 3.75 -13.52
CA GLY A 49 -22.98 4.73 -14.44
C GLY A 49 -22.81 4.25 -15.87
N GLY A 50 -23.26 3.05 -16.22
CA GLY A 50 -23.15 2.50 -17.57
C GLY A 50 -21.73 2.13 -18.00
N LEU A 51 -20.78 2.00 -17.06
CA LEU A 51 -19.51 1.33 -17.35
C LEU A 51 -19.86 -0.13 -17.66
N ASP A 52 -19.72 -0.46 -18.94
CA ASP A 52 -20.19 -1.70 -19.53
C ASP A 52 -19.60 -2.95 -18.85
N ALA A 53 -20.33 -4.05 -18.95
CA ALA A 53 -19.84 -5.39 -18.65
C ALA A 53 -18.66 -5.83 -19.57
N SER A 54 -18.13 -4.95 -20.42
CA SER A 54 -16.97 -5.22 -21.30
C SER A 54 -15.64 -5.28 -20.54
N GLY A 55 -15.65 -4.96 -19.24
CA GLY A 55 -14.51 -5.18 -18.35
C GLY A 55 -13.36 -4.16 -18.50
N ARG A 56 -13.57 -3.06 -19.25
CA ARG A 56 -12.50 -2.08 -19.53
C ARG A 56 -12.15 -1.15 -18.37
N ALA A 57 -13.01 -1.03 -17.35
CA ALA A 57 -12.71 -0.31 -16.11
C ALA A 57 -12.91 -1.25 -14.92
N SER A 58 -11.87 -2.00 -14.56
CA SER A 58 -11.85 -2.75 -13.29
C SER A 58 -11.62 -1.76 -12.14
N LEU A 59 -12.71 -1.26 -11.56
CA LEU A 59 -12.62 -0.51 -10.31
C LEU A 59 -12.22 -1.48 -9.19
N ASN A 60 -10.97 -1.37 -8.78
CA ASN A 60 -10.40 -2.16 -7.69
C ASN A 60 -10.27 -1.29 -6.44
N SER A 61 -10.43 -1.91 -5.27
CA SER A 61 -10.08 -1.29 -3.99
C SER A 61 -8.88 -2.01 -3.40
N VAL A 62 -7.88 -1.25 -2.99
CA VAL A 62 -6.72 -1.75 -2.27
C VAL A 62 -6.64 -1.08 -0.90
N GLN A 63 -6.22 -1.84 0.10
CA GLN A 63 -5.83 -1.31 1.40
C GLN A 63 -4.31 -1.37 1.50
N VAL A 64 -3.73 -0.23 1.86
CA VAL A 64 -2.29 -0.11 2.08
C VAL A 64 -2.08 0.10 3.57
N GLU A 65 -1.39 -0.83 4.20
CA GLU A 65 -1.04 -0.77 5.61
C GLU A 65 0.42 -0.31 5.76
N PHE A 66 0.66 0.63 6.67
CA PHE A 66 1.99 1.16 6.91
C PHE A 66 2.49 0.79 8.30
N ASN A 67 3.72 0.29 8.37
CA ASN A 67 4.46 0.35 9.62
C ASN A 67 4.71 1.82 9.98
N ARG A 68 4.21 2.27 11.12
CA ARG A 68 4.28 3.68 11.53
C ARG A 68 5.72 4.21 11.59
N LYS A 69 6.70 3.41 12.03
CA LYS A 69 8.11 3.84 12.07
C LYS A 69 8.68 4.03 10.66
N VAL A 70 8.32 3.14 9.73
CA VAL A 70 8.73 3.26 8.32
C VAL A 70 8.03 4.45 7.66
N LEU A 71 6.75 4.66 7.92
CA LEU A 71 5.99 5.80 7.37
C LEU A 71 6.61 7.13 7.80
N LEU A 72 6.94 7.27 9.08
CA LEU A 72 7.51 8.49 9.63
C LEU A 72 8.98 8.70 9.21
N GLY A 73 9.70 7.61 8.93
CA GLY A 73 11.15 7.67 8.77
C GLY A 73 11.86 7.83 10.12
N PRO A 74 13.18 7.60 10.16
CA PRO A 74 13.93 7.45 11.41
C PRO A 74 13.91 8.71 12.27
N ALA A 75 14.06 9.90 11.67
CA ALA A 75 14.12 11.17 12.41
C ALA A 75 12.78 11.50 13.09
N ALA A 76 11.67 11.47 12.34
CA ALA A 76 10.35 11.76 12.90
C ALA A 76 9.88 10.66 13.87
N ALA A 77 10.23 9.38 13.61
CA ALA A 77 9.92 8.28 14.52
C ALA A 77 10.68 8.40 15.86
N ALA A 78 11.91 8.94 15.87
CA ALA A 78 12.61 9.25 17.10
C ALA A 78 11.93 10.44 17.82
N LYS A 79 11.63 11.51 17.08
CA LYS A 79 11.07 12.75 17.64
C LYS A 79 9.72 12.55 18.31
N ILE A 80 8.86 11.69 17.77
CA ILE A 80 7.52 11.44 18.33
C ILE A 80 7.54 10.70 19.68
N CYS A 81 8.70 10.13 20.06
CA CYS A 81 8.89 9.49 21.36
C CYS A 81 9.33 10.48 22.45
N GLU A 82 9.66 11.72 22.07
CA GLU A 82 10.07 12.78 23.00
C GLU A 82 8.86 13.55 23.56
N PRO A 83 9.01 14.23 24.71
CA PRO A 83 7.99 15.16 25.21
C PRO A 83 7.57 16.19 24.15
N GLY A 84 6.27 16.49 24.11
CA GLY A 84 5.67 17.33 23.08
C GLY A 84 6.23 18.75 23.07
N GLY A 85 6.95 19.10 21.99
CA GLY A 85 7.44 20.45 21.70
C GLY A 85 7.02 20.99 20.33
N GLY A 86 6.26 20.20 19.56
CA GLY A 86 5.84 20.52 18.19
C GLY A 86 5.90 19.30 17.28
N TRP A 87 5.56 19.50 16.00
CA TRP A 87 5.66 18.46 14.98
C TRP A 87 7.08 18.42 14.38
N PRO A 88 7.62 17.23 14.05
CA PRO A 88 8.87 17.14 13.31
C PRO A 88 8.73 17.78 11.93
N ALA A 89 9.82 18.36 11.42
CA ALA A 89 9.86 18.83 10.06
C ALA A 89 9.59 17.68 9.07
N VAL A 90 8.94 17.99 7.95
CA VAL A 90 8.66 17.00 6.91
C VAL A 90 9.97 16.63 6.21
N ASP A 91 10.28 15.33 6.20
CA ASP A 91 11.35 14.79 5.36
C ASP A 91 10.80 14.51 3.95
N GLU A 92 10.93 15.49 3.06
CA GLU A 92 10.44 15.35 1.69
C GLU A 92 11.14 14.23 0.91
N ALA A 93 12.42 13.96 1.21
CA ALA A 93 13.17 12.91 0.54
C ALA A 93 12.60 11.53 0.91
N HIS A 94 12.27 11.33 2.18
CA HIS A 94 11.59 10.13 2.66
C HIS A 94 10.19 9.97 2.06
N VAL A 95 9.41 11.05 1.97
CA VAL A 95 8.09 11.05 1.31
C VAL A 95 8.21 10.65 -0.16
N ARG A 96 9.16 11.24 -0.91
CA ARG A 96 9.42 10.87 -2.31
C ARG A 96 9.84 9.41 -2.45
N TRP A 97 10.67 8.92 -1.53
CA TRP A 97 11.07 7.52 -1.50
C TRP A 97 9.86 6.60 -1.28
N LEU A 98 9.01 6.88 -0.28
CA LEU A 98 7.77 6.12 -0.03
C LEU A 98 6.84 6.11 -1.24
N ALA A 99 6.61 7.28 -1.85
CA ALA A 99 5.78 7.41 -3.04
C ALA A 99 6.30 6.54 -4.18
N SER A 100 7.63 6.50 -4.41
CA SER A 100 8.23 5.65 -5.45
C SER A 100 7.98 4.16 -5.20
N ARG A 101 8.01 3.72 -3.93
CA ARG A 101 7.74 2.33 -3.54
C ARG A 101 6.27 1.98 -3.75
N LEU A 102 5.35 2.86 -3.34
CA LEU A 102 3.91 2.67 -3.56
C LEU A 102 3.57 2.62 -5.05
N THR A 103 4.12 3.53 -5.86
CA THR A 103 3.96 3.50 -7.32
C THR A 103 4.38 2.15 -7.88
N ARG A 104 5.56 1.66 -7.47
CA ARG A 104 6.06 0.36 -7.91
C ARG A 104 5.15 -0.79 -7.47
N GLY A 105 4.65 -0.77 -6.23
CA GLY A 105 3.70 -1.76 -5.73
C GLY A 105 2.40 -1.79 -6.54
N MET A 106 1.89 -0.62 -6.90
CA MET A 106 0.67 -0.49 -7.72
C MET A 106 0.88 -0.93 -9.18
N GLU A 107 2.07 -0.69 -9.75
CA GLU A 107 2.42 -1.25 -11.06
C GLU A 107 2.41 -2.77 -11.04
N ILE A 108 3.00 -3.39 -10.02
CA ILE A 108 3.00 -4.84 -9.85
C ILE A 108 1.56 -5.36 -9.67
N PHE A 109 0.75 -4.68 -8.86
CA PHE A 109 -0.66 -5.03 -8.66
C PHE A 109 -1.47 -4.96 -9.96
N ARG A 110 -1.25 -3.96 -10.82
CA ARG A 110 -1.96 -3.81 -12.10
C ARG A 110 -1.49 -4.78 -13.18
N ALA A 111 -0.26 -5.29 -13.07
CA ALA A 111 0.32 -6.21 -14.04
C ALA A 111 -0.05 -7.68 -13.77
N GLY A 112 -0.56 -7.99 -12.57
CA GLY A 112 -1.14 -9.28 -12.20
C GLY A 112 -2.65 -9.31 -12.37
#